data_AF-A0A1Z1NH93-F1
#
_entry.id   AF-A0A1Z1NH93-F1
#
_cell.length_a   1.000
_cell.length_b   1.000
_cell.length_c   1.000
_cell.angle_alpha   90.00
_cell.angle_beta   90.00
_cell.angle_gamma   90.00
#
_symmetry.space_group_name_H-M   'P 1'
#
loop_
_entity.id
_entity.type
_entity.pdbx_description
1 polymer ?
#
loop_
_entity_poly.entity_id
_entity_poly.type
_entity_poly.pdbx_seq_one_letter_code
_entity_poly.pdbx_strand_id
1 'polypeptide(L)' 'MSMTMTLQQAVVDDEFRSVLLADPAAFGLSVESLPGAVERQDHEAIEAFTEAVVASEIYACASTCSFGPFTIACDGTTK' A
#
# COMPACT_ATOMS: atom_id res chain seq x y z
N MET A 1 -5.08 8.07 22.97
CA MET A 1 -4.46 6.91 22.28
C MET A 1 -4.13 5.85 23.32
N SER A 2 -4.40 4.57 23.10
CA SER A 2 -3.92 3.49 23.99
C SER A 2 -2.42 3.26 23.77
N MET A 3 -1.67 2.90 24.81
CA MET A 3 -0.21 2.66 24.75
C MET A 3 0.18 1.63 23.67
N THR A 4 -0.62 0.59 23.50
CA THR A 4 -0.46 -0.41 22.43
C THR A 4 -0.59 0.20 21.04
N MET A 5 -1.50 1.14 20.85
CA MET A 5 -1.66 1.86 19.58
C MET A 5 -0.46 2.76 19.29
N THR A 6 0.06 3.45 20.31
CA THR A 6 1.26 4.29 20.18
C THR A 6 2.48 3.47 19.75
N LEU A 7 2.66 2.29 20.36
CA LEU A 7 3.75 1.38 20.02
C LEU A 7 3.60 0.80 18.60
N GLN A 8 2.38 0.42 18.21
CA GLN A 8 2.12 -0.07 16.85
C GLN A 8 2.40 1.00 15.80
N GLN A 9 1.98 2.24 16.05
CA GLN A 9 2.21 3.34 15.12
C GLN A 9 3.71 3.65 14.99
N ALA A 10 4.45 3.66 16.10
CA ALA A 10 5.90 3.87 16.11
C ALA A 10 6.71 2.75 15.41
N VAL A 11 6.08 1.63 15.07
CA VAL A 11 6.70 0.52 14.34
C VAL A 11 6.52 0.66 12.83
N VAL A 12 5.40 1.22 12.37
CA VAL A 12 5.04 1.31 10.94
C VAL A 12 5.24 2.70 10.34
N ASP A 13 5.27 3.74 11.16
CA ASP A 13 5.39 5.13 10.75
C ASP A 13 6.73 5.69 11.22
N ASP A 14 7.66 5.84 10.27
CA ASP A 14 9.03 6.29 10.52
C ASP A 14 9.08 7.77 10.97
N GLU A 15 8.16 8.60 10.45
CA GLU A 15 8.05 10.00 10.83
C GLU A 15 7.58 10.11 12.28
N PHE A 16 6.51 9.39 12.64
CA PHE A 16 6.03 9.33 14.02
C PHE A 16 7.08 8.73 14.96
N ARG A 17 7.80 7.70 14.52
CA ARG A 17 8.89 7.10 15.29
C ARG A 17 10.00 8.11 15.56
N SER A 18 10.37 8.94 14.59
CA SER A 18 11.41 9.97 14.75
C SER A 18 11.00 11.02 15.81
N VAL A 19 9.74 11.45 15.79
CA VAL A 19 9.17 12.38 16.78
C VAL A 19 9.12 11.74 18.17
N LEU A 20 8.70 10.48 18.26
CA LEU A 20 8.64 9.75 19.51
C LEU A 20 10.02 9.52 20.11
N LEU A 21 11.02 9.19 19.29
CA LEU A 21 12.41 9.03 19.75
C LEU A 21 13.03 10.36 20.21
N ALA A 22 12.58 11.50 19.67
CA ALA A 22 13.04 12.82 20.08
C ALA A 22 12.54 13.21 21.48
N ASP A 23 11.32 12.82 21.86
CA ASP A 23 10.79 13.01 23.22
C ASP A 23 9.86 11.85 23.65
N PRO A 24 10.41 10.72 24.11
CA PRO A 24 9.63 9.56 24.53
C PRO A 24 8.79 9.84 25.79
N ALA A 25 9.26 10.78 26.63
CA ALA A 25 8.63 11.12 27.90
C ALA A 25 7.29 11.85 27.68
N ALA A 26 7.17 12.65 26.61
CA ALA A 26 5.90 13.26 26.20
C ALA A 26 4.80 12.22 25.90
N PHE A 27 5.19 10.99 25.56
CA PHE A 27 4.28 9.88 25.30
C PHE A 27 4.18 8.88 26.47
N GLY A 28 4.86 9.14 27.59
CA GLY A 28 4.89 8.24 28.75
C GLY A 28 5.63 6.92 28.49
N LEU A 29 6.59 6.92 27.56
CA LEU A 29 7.35 5.74 27.13
C LEU A 29 8.84 5.87 27.47
N SER A 30 9.53 4.74 27.63
CA SER A 30 10.99 4.68 27.62
C SER A 30 11.49 4.14 26.29
N VAL A 31 12.64 4.62 25.81
CA VAL A 31 13.23 4.19 24.51
C VAL A 31 13.47 2.68 24.48
N GLU A 32 13.85 2.09 25.61
CA GLU A 32 14.12 0.66 25.79
C GLU A 32 12.87 -0.22 25.58
N SER A 33 11.67 0.36 25.70
CA SER A 33 10.40 -0.34 25.50
C SER A 33 9.90 -0.34 24.05
N LEU A 34 10.57 0.37 23.14
CA LEU A 34 10.14 0.50 21.75
C LEU A 34 10.52 -0.74 20.94
N PRO A 35 9.56 -1.41 20.28
CA PRO A 35 9.86 -2.46 19.34
C PRO A 35 10.71 -1.91 18.17
N GLY A 36 11.43 -2.79 17.49
CA GLY A 36 12.14 -2.45 16.25
C GLY A 36 11.18 -1.89 15.21
N ALA A 37 11.66 -0.95 14.40
CA ALA A 37 10.91 -0.46 13.24
C ALA A 37 10.73 -1.61 12.24
N VAL A 38 9.57 -1.64 11.58
CA VAL A 38 9.36 -2.50 10.42
C VAL A 38 9.90 -1.78 9.18
N GLU A 39 10.42 -2.55 8.24
CA GLU A 39 10.94 -2.01 6.99
C GLU A 39 9.85 -1.28 6.21
N ARG A 40 10.18 -0.08 5.73
CA ARG A 40 9.23 0.76 4.99
C ARG A 40 8.87 0.07 3.68
N GLN A 41 7.58 -0.03 3.39
CA GLN A 41 7.12 -0.50 2.10
C GLN A 41 7.57 0.48 1.00
N ASP A 42 8.09 -0.06 -0.09
CA ASP A 42 8.47 0.73 -1.25
C ASP A 42 7.20 1.23 -1.96
N HIS A 43 6.87 2.49 -1.71
CA HIS A 43 5.68 3.13 -2.27
C HIS A 43 5.73 3.20 -3.79
N GLU A 44 6.90 3.47 -4.36
CA GLU A 44 7.09 3.55 -5.82
C GLU A 44 6.86 2.17 -6.45
N ALA A 45 7.36 1.10 -5.81
CA ALA A 45 7.07 -0.26 -6.25
C ALA A 45 5.57 -0.60 -6.16
N ILE A 46 4.90 -0.24 -5.07
CA ILE A 46 3.46 -0.48 -4.90
C ILE A 46 2.64 0.27 -5.96
N GLU A 47 2.96 1.52 -6.23
CA GLU A 47 2.30 2.31 -7.28
C GLU A 47 2.54 1.67 -8.65
N ALA A 48 3.78 1.29 -8.97
CA ALA A 48 4.11 0.63 -10.23
C ALA A 48 3.34 -0.69 -10.43
N PHE A 49 3.20 -1.51 -9.38
CA PHE A 49 2.37 -2.72 -9.45
C PHE A 49 0.90 -2.39 -9.68
N THR A 50 0.38 -1.37 -8.99
CA THR A 50 -1.02 -0.95 -9.10
C THR A 50 -1.32 -0.45 -10.51
N GLU A 51 -0.46 0.41 -11.07
CA GLU A 51 -0.58 0.90 -12.44
C GLU A 51 -0.49 -0.24 -13.45
N ALA A 52 0.42 -1.21 -13.25
CA ALA A 52 0.53 -2.38 -14.13
C ALA A 52 -0.72 -3.26 -14.11
N VAL A 53 -1.33 -3.48 -12.94
CA VAL A 53 -2.59 -4.22 -12.81
C VAL A 53 -3.72 -3.49 -13.55
N VAL A 54 -3.87 -2.18 -13.33
CA VAL A 54 -4.88 -1.36 -14.02
C VAL A 54 -4.65 -1.39 -15.54
N ALA A 55 -3.41 -1.27 -16.00
CA ALA A 55 -3.09 -1.36 -17.42
C ALA A 55 -3.44 -2.73 -18.01
N SER A 56 -3.20 -3.83 -17.29
CA SER A 56 -3.56 -5.18 -17.70
C SER A 56 -5.08 -5.36 -17.80
N GLU A 57 -5.85 -4.82 -16.84
CA GLU A 57 -7.31 -4.88 -16.86
C GLU A 57 -7.91 -4.08 -18.02
N ILE A 58 -7.37 -2.88 -18.29
CA ILE A 58 -7.77 -2.07 -19.44
C ILE A 58 -7.46 -2.79 -20.75
N TYR A 59 -6.28 -3.39 -20.88
CA TYR A 59 -5.91 -4.16 -22.07
C TYR A 59 -6.82 -5.37 -22.28
N ALA A 60 -7.15 -6.11 -21.21
CA ALA A 60 -8.08 -7.23 -21.29
C ALA A 60 -9.48 -6.77 -21.77
N CYS A 61 -10.00 -5.68 -21.21
CA CYS A 61 -11.27 -5.09 -21.64
C CYS A 61 -11.25 -4.59 -23.10
N ALA A 62 -10.13 -4.07 -23.59
CA ALA A 62 -10.01 -3.70 -25.00
C ALA A 62 -10.01 -4.93 -25.92
N SER A 63 -9.35 -6.02 -25.49
CA SER A 63 -9.23 -7.26 -26.26
C SER A 63 -10.48 -8.13 -26.28
N THR A 64 -11.47 -7.87 -25.42
CA THR A 64 -12.73 -8.61 -25.39
C THR A 64 -13.90 -7.67 -25.21
N CYS A 65 -14.81 -7.63 -26.19
CA CYS A 65 -16.08 -6.91 -26.02
C CYS A 65 -17.15 -7.89 -25.54
N SER A 66 -17.91 -7.49 -24.54
CA SER A 66 -19.10 -8.23 -24.10
C SER A 66 -20.36 -7.45 -24.48
N PHE A 67 -21.29 -8.10 -25.19
CA PHE A 67 -22.62 -7.57 -25.48
C PHE A 67 -23.67 -8.63 -25.13
N GLY A 68 -24.40 -8.42 -24.04
CA GLY A 68 -25.36 -9.40 -23.54
C GLY A 68 -24.67 -10.70 -23.07
N PRO A 69 -25.20 -11.90 -23.35
CA PRO A 69 -24.63 -13.18 -22.91
C PRO A 69 -23.40 -13.64 -23.73
N PHE A 70 -22.94 -12.83 -24.68
CA PHE A 70 -21.84 -13.19 -25.58
C PHE A 70 -20.59 -12.36 -25.29
N THR A 71 -19.44 -13.05 -25.16
CA THR A 71 -18.11 -12.45 -25.06
C THR A 71 -17.35 -12.77 -26.35
N ILE A 72 -16.84 -11.74 -27.02
CA ILE A 72 -16.16 -11.85 -28.31
C ILE A 72 -14.78 -11.21 -28.21
N ALA A 73 -13.78 -11.80 -28.85
CA ALA A 73 -12.45 -11.20 -28.99
C ALA A 73 -12.54 -9.95 -29.88
N CYS A 74 -12.15 -8.80 -29.31
CA CYS A 74 -12.04 -7.50 -29.94
C CYS A 74 -10.56 -7.13 -30.16
N ASP A 75 -9.85 -7.98 -30.89
CA ASP A 75 -8.44 -7.76 -31.23
C ASP A 75 -8.25 -6.86 -32.47
N GLY A 76 -9.33 -6.32 -33.03
CA GLY A 76 -9.31 -5.51 -34.26
C GLY A 76 -9.00 -6.28 -35.54
N THR A 77 -8.80 -7.59 -35.47
CA THR A 77 -8.56 -8.47 -36.64
C THR A 77 -9.81 -9.21 -37.08
N THR A 78 -10.78 -9.34 -36.17
CA THR A 78 -12.10 -9.91 -36.45
C THR A 78 -13.05 -8.82 -36.97
N LYS A 79 -13.58 -8.99 -38.20
CA LYS A 79 -14.52 -8.05 -38.86
C LYS A 79 -15.97 -8.45 -38.70
#